data_AF-A0A2V9SP72-F1
#
_entry.id   AF-A0A2V9SP72-F1
#
_cell.length_a   1.000
_cell.length_b   1.000
_cell.length_c   1.000
_cell.angle_alpha   90.00
_cell.angle_beta   90.00
_cell.angle_gamma   90.00
#
_symmetry.space_group_name_H-M   'P 1'
#
loop_
_entity.id
_entity.type
_entity.pdbx_description
1 polymer ?
#
loop_
_entity_poly.entity_id
_entity_poly.type
_entity_poly.pdbx_seq_one_letter_code
_entity_poly.pdbx_strand_id
1 'polypeptide(L)'
;MLSFSAPGIAQEAEEHVHASPGSEEGLGRAHMEIPCSPAVAAKFDRALALLHNFWYRRALEGFQQVSNVDPECAIAYWGAAMTYNHPFWDAPSSADETAAWGLVQK
;
A
#
# COMPACT_ATOMS: atom_id res chain seq x y z
N MET A 1 -38.51 31.60 -12.06
CA MET A 1 -37.24 31.26 -12.72
C MET A 1 -36.12 31.90 -11.90
N LEU A 2 -35.41 31.11 -11.10
CA LEU A 2 -34.19 31.56 -10.42
C LEU A 2 -33.08 30.62 -10.89
N SER A 3 -32.18 31.19 -11.69
CA SER A 3 -31.00 30.52 -12.24
C SER A 3 -29.85 30.77 -11.28
N PHE A 4 -29.21 29.70 -10.80
CA PHE A 4 -27.90 29.76 -10.18
C PHE A 4 -26.94 29.04 -11.13
N SER A 5 -26.10 29.81 -11.82
CA SER A 5 -24.89 29.26 -12.44
C SER A 5 -23.83 29.18 -11.34
N ALA A 6 -23.55 27.96 -10.90
CA ALA A 6 -22.33 27.71 -10.13
C ALA A 6 -21.15 27.72 -11.12
N PRO A 7 -20.04 28.43 -10.84
CA PRO A 7 -18.81 28.20 -11.56
C PRO A 7 -18.36 26.77 -11.21
N GLY A 8 -18.38 25.90 -12.20
CA GLY A 8 -17.73 24.60 -12.12
C GLY A 8 -16.24 24.83 -11.94
N ILE A 9 -15.75 24.67 -10.72
CA ILE A 9 -14.34 24.42 -10.51
C ILE A 9 -14.17 22.96 -10.92
N ALA A 10 -13.79 22.79 -12.19
CA ALA A 10 -13.23 21.54 -12.64
C ALA A 10 -12.06 21.23 -11.70
N GLN A 11 -12.23 20.19 -10.89
CA GLN A 11 -11.08 19.55 -10.26
C GLN A 11 -10.32 18.92 -11.42
N GLU A 12 -9.36 19.67 -11.96
CA GLU A 12 -8.33 19.12 -12.82
C GLU A 12 -7.71 17.99 -12.00
N ALA A 13 -8.02 16.75 -12.41
CA ALA A 13 -7.26 15.62 -11.95
C ALA A 13 -5.84 15.88 -12.46
N GLU A 14 -4.99 16.45 -11.60
CA GLU A 14 -3.56 16.33 -11.76
C GLU A 14 -3.30 14.84 -11.90
N GLU A 15 -3.02 14.41 -13.13
CA GLU A 15 -2.50 13.08 -13.40
C GLU A 15 -1.11 13.07 -12.78
N HIS A 16 -1.06 12.79 -11.48
CA HIS A 16 0.17 12.53 -10.74
C HIS A 16 0.75 11.21 -11.28
N VAL A 17 1.38 11.29 -12.45
CA VAL A 17 2.30 10.26 -12.95
C VAL A 17 3.58 10.39 -12.13
N HIS A 18 3.49 10.03 -10.86
CA HIS A 18 4.67 9.56 -10.16
C HIS A 18 5.02 8.24 -10.84
N ALA A 19 6.17 8.18 -11.51
CA ALA A 19 6.76 6.92 -11.90
C ALA A 19 6.90 6.08 -10.62
N SER A 20 5.94 5.19 -10.40
CA SER A 20 5.94 4.30 -9.25
C SER A 20 7.05 3.28 -9.49
N PRO A 21 7.96 3.04 -8.55
CA PRO A 21 9.06 2.10 -8.73
C PRO A 21 8.62 0.73 -9.30
N GLY A 22 7.38 0.31 -9.03
CA GLY A 22 6.82 -0.92 -9.58
C GLY A 22 6.64 -0.97 -11.10
N SER A 23 6.55 0.17 -11.79
CA SER A 23 6.39 0.18 -13.26
C SER A 23 7.64 -0.30 -13.99
N GLU A 24 8.83 0.02 -13.49
CA GLU A 24 10.11 -0.39 -14.11
C GLU A 24 10.40 -1.89 -13.90
N GLU A 25 9.89 -2.46 -12.80
CA GLU A 25 10.04 -3.88 -12.48
C GLU A 25 8.96 -4.76 -13.13
N GLY A 26 8.06 -4.19 -13.92
CA GLY A 26 6.94 -4.91 -14.54
C GLY A 26 5.83 -5.31 -13.56
N LEU A 27 5.78 -4.72 -12.35
CA LEU A 27 4.74 -4.98 -11.35
C LEU A 27 3.42 -4.23 -11.64
N GLY A 28 3.45 -3.29 -12.59
CA GLY A 28 2.35 -2.39 -12.88
C GLY A 28 2.30 -1.19 -11.92
N ARG A 29 1.16 -0.50 -11.88
CA ARG A 29 0.92 0.65 -10.98
C ARG A 29 -0.07 0.24 -9.89
N ALA A 30 0.37 0.32 -8.64
CA ALA A 30 -0.50 0.31 -7.47
C ALA A 30 -0.22 1.61 -6.71
N HIS A 31 -1.27 2.40 -6.46
CA HIS A 31 -1.17 3.64 -5.72
C HIS A 31 -2.28 3.68 -4.66
N MET A 32 -1.93 4.14 -3.47
CA MET A 32 -2.89 4.39 -2.41
C MET A 32 -2.46 5.64 -1.65
N GLU A 33 -3.39 6.55 -1.47
CA GLU A 33 -3.17 7.68 -0.56
C GLU A 33 -3.21 7.18 0.88
N ILE A 34 -2.11 7.39 1.59
CA ILE A 34 -1.92 6.94 2.97
C ILE A 34 -1.68 8.14 3.88
N PRO A 35 -2.25 8.16 5.10
CA PRO A 35 -2.02 9.24 6.07
C PRO A 35 -0.67 9.06 6.79
N CYS A 36 0.39 8.74 6.03
CA CYS A 36 1.74 8.53 6.52
C CYS A 36 2.67 9.63 5.98
N SER A 37 3.93 9.61 6.40
CA SER A 37 4.97 10.50 5.89
C SER A 37 5.06 10.45 4.35
N PRO A 38 5.06 11.58 3.64
CA PRO A 38 5.24 11.60 2.19
C PRO A 38 6.55 10.91 1.73
N ALA A 39 7.57 10.83 2.60
CA ALA A 39 8.83 10.18 2.31
C ALA A 39 8.73 8.65 2.12
N VAL A 40 7.63 8.04 2.56
CA VAL A 40 7.41 6.59 2.44
C VAL A 40 6.42 6.21 1.33
N ALA A 41 5.67 7.16 0.75
CA ALA A 41 4.60 6.89 -0.22
C ALA A 41 5.05 5.99 -1.39
N ALA A 42 6.14 6.34 -2.07
CA ALA A 42 6.65 5.54 -3.19
C ALA A 42 7.11 4.12 -2.78
N LYS A 43 7.61 3.94 -1.56
CA LYS A 43 8.01 2.62 -1.04
C LYS A 43 6.78 1.78 -0.70
N PHE A 44 5.76 2.41 -0.12
CA PHE A 44 4.47 1.78 0.16
C PHE A 44 3.80 1.29 -1.12
N ASP A 45 3.69 2.16 -2.13
CA ASP A 45 3.10 1.82 -3.43
C ASP A 45 3.81 0.64 -4.10
N ARG A 46 5.15 0.60 -4.03
CA ARG A 46 5.93 -0.54 -4.52
C ARG A 46 5.63 -1.82 -3.75
N ALA A 47 5.58 -1.77 -2.41
CA ALA A 47 5.26 -2.93 -1.57
C ALA A 47 3.83 -3.43 -1.84
N LEU A 48 2.89 -2.52 -2.05
CA LEU A 48 1.51 -2.82 -2.43
C LEU A 48 1.43 -3.51 -3.80
N ALA A 49 2.20 -3.04 -4.79
CA ALA A 49 2.30 -3.68 -6.10
C ALA A 49 2.89 -5.10 -5.99
N LEU A 50 3.93 -5.30 -5.18
CA LEU A 50 4.49 -6.63 -4.90
C LEU A 50 3.46 -7.56 -4.26
N LEU A 51 2.69 -7.07 -3.28
CA LEU A 51 1.63 -7.84 -2.62
C LEU A 51 0.55 -8.28 -3.61
N HIS A 52 0.10 -7.37 -4.49
CA HIS A 52 -0.89 -7.69 -5.52
C HIS A 52 -0.41 -8.71 -6.55
N ASN A 53 0.89 -8.76 -6.80
CA ASN A 53 1.51 -9.74 -7.69
C ASN A 53 1.97 -11.02 -6.95
N PHE A 54 1.54 -11.22 -5.70
CA PHE A 54 1.83 -12.41 -4.90
C PHE A 54 3.31 -12.62 -4.54
N TRP A 55 4.11 -11.55 -4.51
CA TRP A 55 5.52 -11.60 -4.09
C TRP A 55 5.67 -11.32 -2.59
N TYR A 56 5.04 -12.15 -1.78
CA TYR A 56 4.83 -11.91 -0.34
C TYR A 56 6.07 -11.57 0.46
N ARG A 57 7.17 -12.32 0.31
CA ARG A 57 8.42 -12.03 1.02
C ARG A 57 8.97 -10.63 0.69
N ARG A 58 8.96 -10.25 -0.59
CA ARG A 58 9.45 -8.93 -1.02
C ARG A 58 8.50 -7.82 -0.59
N ALA A 59 7.20 -8.08 -0.58
CA ALA A 59 6.20 -7.15 -0.06
C ALA A 59 6.43 -6.92 1.44
N LEU A 60 6.68 -7.98 2.23
CA LEU A 60 6.93 -7.90 3.66
C LEU A 60 8.16 -7.03 3.96
N GLU A 61 9.27 -7.29 3.27
CA GLU A 61 10.49 -6.48 3.36
C GLU A 61 10.20 -5.01 3.02
N GLY A 62 9.40 -4.75 1.99
CA GLY A 62 9.00 -3.39 1.59
C GLY A 62 8.16 -2.67 2.66
N PHE A 63 7.15 -3.33 3.21
CA PHE A 63 6.32 -2.76 4.27
C PHE A 63 7.12 -2.55 5.57
N GLN A 64 8.05 -3.44 5.91
CA GLN A 64 8.96 -3.25 7.04
C GLN A 64 9.87 -2.04 6.85
N GLN A 65 10.36 -1.80 5.63
CA GLN A 65 11.12 -0.58 5.33
C GLN A 65 10.27 0.68 5.51
N VAL A 66 8.99 0.65 5.13
CA VAL A 66 8.06 1.76 5.38
C VAL A 66 7.90 1.99 6.87
N SER A 67 7.56 0.96 7.66
CA SER A 67 7.37 1.10 9.11
C SER A 67 8.65 1.46 9.88
N ASN A 68 9.83 1.10 9.37
CA ASN A 68 11.11 1.50 9.97
C ASN A 68 11.39 3.00 9.77
N VAL A 69 10.92 3.58 8.67
CA VAL A 69 11.07 5.01 8.37
C VAL A 69 9.96 5.83 9.01
N ASP A 70 8.74 5.30 9.01
CA ASP A 70 7.57 5.91 9.65
C ASP A 70 6.86 4.90 10.56
N PRO A 71 7.29 4.80 11.84
CA PRO A 71 6.74 3.85 12.80
C PRO A 71 5.27 4.08 13.14
N GLU A 72 4.72 5.28 12.86
CA GLU A 72 3.32 5.62 13.11
C GLU A 72 2.42 5.26 11.91
N CYS A 73 3.00 4.81 10.79
CA CYS A 73 2.28 4.41 9.59
C CYS A 73 1.59 3.04 9.78
N ALA A 74 0.43 3.04 10.47
CA ALA A 74 -0.34 1.84 10.79
C ALA A 74 -0.63 0.93 9.57
N ILE A 75 -0.88 1.54 8.41
CA ILE A 75 -1.18 0.81 7.17
C ILE A 75 0.01 -0.02 6.66
N ALA A 76 1.25 0.35 6.99
CA ALA A 76 2.42 -0.45 6.66
C ALA A 76 2.45 -1.76 7.44
N TYR A 77 2.10 -1.74 8.73
CA TYR A 77 1.99 -2.95 9.53
C TYR A 77 0.85 -3.84 9.06
N TRP A 78 -0.29 -3.25 8.70
CA TRP A 78 -1.38 -3.98 8.06
C TRP A 78 -0.92 -4.66 6.75
N GLY A 79 -0.23 -3.92 5.87
CA GLY A 79 0.29 -4.46 4.61
C GLY A 79 1.26 -5.62 4.84
N ALA A 80 2.15 -5.49 5.83
CA ALA A 80 3.05 -6.56 6.26
C ALA A 80 2.30 -7.79 6.80
N ALA A 81 1.23 -7.61 7.57
CA ALA A 81 0.42 -8.73 8.06
C ALA A 81 -0.33 -9.44 6.92
N MET A 82 -0.79 -8.70 5.92
CA MET A 82 -1.46 -9.28 4.75
C MET A 82 -0.54 -10.18 3.90
N THR A 83 0.78 -10.08 4.05
CA THR A 83 1.69 -10.97 3.33
C THR A 83 1.66 -12.42 3.81
N TYR A 84 1.03 -12.69 4.95
CA TYR A 84 0.83 -14.05 5.48
C TYR A 84 -0.48 -14.69 4.98
N ASN A 85 -1.33 -13.91 4.29
CA ASN A 85 -2.55 -14.41 3.70
C ASN A 85 -2.29 -14.89 2.27
N HIS A 86 -2.35 -16.20 2.06
CA HIS A 86 -1.99 -16.90 0.83
C HIS A 86 -3.21 -17.57 0.17
N PRO A 87 -4.27 -16.82 -0.19
CA PRO A 87 -5.62 -17.35 -0.44
C PRO A 87 -5.73 -18.36 -1.60
N PHE A 88 -4.71 -18.48 -2.45
CA PHE A 88 -4.74 -19.34 -3.63
C PHE A 88 -4.02 -20.68 -3.48
N TRP A 89 -3.11 -20.83 -2.51
CA TRP A 89 -2.33 -22.06 -2.35
C TRP A 89 -2.80 -22.83 -1.12
N ASP A 90 -2.74 -22.19 0.05
CA ASP A 90 -3.06 -22.81 1.32
C ASP A 90 -3.67 -21.77 2.27
N ALA A 91 -4.55 -22.23 3.17
CA ALA A 91 -5.00 -21.40 4.27
C ALA A 91 -3.80 -21.07 5.20
N PRO A 92 -3.80 -19.90 5.87
CA PRO A 92 -2.75 -19.55 6.83
C PRO A 92 -2.60 -20.64 7.90
N SER A 93 -1.36 -20.97 8.26
CA SER A 93 -1.11 -21.80 9.44
C SER A 93 -1.30 -20.98 10.72
N SER A 94 -1.43 -21.64 11.87
CA SER A 94 -1.48 -20.94 13.17
C SER A 94 -0.22 -20.10 13.44
N ALA A 95 0.93 -20.50 12.88
CA ALA A 95 2.16 -19.73 12.94
C ALA A 95 2.08 -18.45 12.09
N ASP A 96 1.50 -18.53 10.90
CA ASP A 96 1.26 -17.37 10.03
C ASP A 96 0.30 -16.38 10.67
N GLU A 97 -0.80 -16.88 11.25
CA GLU A 97 -1.76 -16.06 12.01
C GLU A 97 -1.11 -15.35 13.19
N THR A 98 -0.28 -16.08 13.96
CA THR A 98 0.45 -15.51 15.09
C THR A 98 1.43 -14.42 14.64
N ALA A 99 2.15 -14.65 13.54
CA ALA A 99 3.09 -13.69 12.98
C ALA A 99 2.36 -12.43 12.48
N ALA A 100 1.28 -12.59 11.72
CA ALA A 100 0.45 -11.49 11.23
C ALA A 100 -0.14 -10.66 12.40
N TRP A 101 -0.64 -11.33 13.44
CA TRP A 101 -1.21 -10.68 14.62
C TRP A 101 -0.16 -9.88 15.41
N GLY A 102 1.09 -10.36 15.45
CA GLY A 102 2.19 -9.65 16.10
C GLY A 102 2.60 -8.35 15.40
N LEU A 103 2.27 -8.19 14.11
CA LEU A 103 2.57 -6.98 13.35
C LEU A 103 1.56 -5.87 13.61
N VAL A 104 0.27 -6.19 13.74
CA VAL A 104 -0.83 -5.21 13.85
C VAL A 104 -1.11 -4.71 15.27
N GLN A 105 -0.48 -5.30 16.28
CA GLN A 105 -0.60 -4.87 17.69
C GLN A 105 0.41 -3.78 18.09
N LYS A 106 1.14 -3.22 17.13
CA LYS A 106 2.06 -2.10 17.33
C LYS A 106 1.35 -0.79 17.06
#